data_AF-A0A920QCY5-F1
#
_entry.id   AF-A0A920QCY5-F1
#
_cell.length_a   1.000
_cell.length_b   1.000
_cell.length_c   1.000
_cell.angle_alpha   90.00
_cell.angle_beta   90.00
_cell.angle_gamma   90.00
#
_symmetry.space_group_name_H-M   'P 1'
#
loop_
_entity.id
_entity.type
_entity.pdbx_description
1 polymer ?
#
loop_
_entity_poly.entity_id
_entity_poly.type
_entity_poly.pdbx_seq_one_letter_code
_entity_poly.pdbx_strand_id
1 'polypeptide(L)' 'MRISNFLLWQISYAELVVTEQFWPDFGEAQFCAALEVLPAATGVSEKFDPDQAD' A
#
# COMPACT_ATOMS: atom_id res chain seq x y z
N MET A 1 -16.33 0.03 0.99
CA MET A 1 -15.31 -1.00 0.69
C MET A 1 -16.01 -2.35 0.45
N ARG A 2 -15.65 -3.07 -0.62
CA ARG A 2 -16.15 -4.42 -0.95
C ARG A 2 -15.06 -5.21 -1.68
N ILE A 3 -15.02 -6.53 -1.45
CA ILE A 3 -14.08 -7.43 -2.14
C ILE A 3 -14.66 -7.96 -3.46
N SER A 4 -15.99 -7.89 -3.65
CA SER A 4 -16.66 -8.22 -4.93
C SER A 4 -16.32 -9.61 -5.49
N ASN A 5 -16.21 -10.63 -4.63
CA ASN A 5 -15.83 -11.99 -5.02
C ASN A 5 -14.41 -12.09 -5.63
N PHE A 6 -13.51 -11.18 -5.28
CA PHE A 6 -12.12 -11.24 -5.70
C PHE A 6 -11.26 -11.96 -4.66
N LEU A 7 -10.66 -13.08 -5.05
CA LEU A 7 -9.63 -13.79 -4.27
C LEU A 7 -10.02 -14.14 -2.82
N LEU A 8 -11.27 -14.53 -2.59
CA LEU A 8 -11.84 -14.73 -1.25
C LEU A 8 -10.99 -15.62 -0.32
N TRP A 9 -10.46 -16.74 -0.85
CA TRP A 9 -9.63 -17.65 -0.05
C TRP A 9 -8.20 -17.15 0.11
N GLN A 10 -7.66 -16.56 -0.95
CA GLN A 10 -6.26 -16.13 -1.02
C GLN A 10 -5.99 -14.90 -0.13
N ILE A 11 -6.97 -14.03 0.08
CA ILE A 11 -6.83 -12.83 0.92
C ILE A 11 -7.15 -13.07 2.41
N SER A 12 -7.28 -14.33 2.84
CA SER A 12 -7.67 -14.69 4.22
C SER A 12 -6.82 -14.03 5.31
N TYR A 13 -5.54 -13.77 5.04
CA TYR A 13 -4.61 -13.05 5.93
C TYR A 13 -3.94 -11.86 5.24
N ALA A 14 -4.45 -11.44 4.08
CA ALA A 14 -3.89 -10.30 3.38
C ALA A 14 -4.35 -9.00 4.03
N GLU A 15 -3.46 -8.02 4.07
CA GLU A 15 -3.82 -6.65 4.43
C GLU A 15 -4.46 -5.93 3.25
N LEU A 16 -5.54 -5.21 3.54
CA LEU A 16 -6.35 -4.53 2.53
C LEU A 16 -6.21 -3.03 2.72
N VAL A 17 -5.48 -2.38 1.80
CA VAL A 17 -5.42 -0.92 1.71
C VAL A 17 -6.48 -0.44 0.73
N VAL A 18 -7.32 0.49 1.18
CA VAL A 18 -8.38 1.10 0.35
C VAL A 18 -8.15 2.59 0.29
N THR A 19 -8.07 3.12 -0.93
CA THR A 19 -7.87 4.53 -1.22
C THR A 19 -9.15 5.16 -1.78
N GLU A 20 -9.35 6.45 -1.49
CA GLU A 20 -10.41 7.26 -2.10
C GLU A 20 -10.05 7.71 -3.53
N GLN A 21 -8.79 7.51 -3.95
CA GLN A 21 -8.31 7.85 -5.28
C GLN A 21 -8.99 6.98 -6.35
N PHE A 22 -9.39 7.59 -7.46
CA PHE A 22 -9.92 6.84 -8.60
C PHE A 22 -8.79 6.10 -9.34
N TRP A 23 -9.13 4.97 -9.95
CA TRP A 23 -8.18 4.15 -10.73
C TRP A 23 -7.35 4.92 -11.77
N PRO A 24 -7.91 5.81 -12.61
CA PRO A 24 -7.10 6.57 -13.58
C PRO A 24 -6.07 7.51 -12.94
N ASP A 25 -6.26 7.90 -11.68
CA ASP A 25 -5.38 8.79 -10.94
C ASP A 25 -4.40 8.03 -10.02
N PHE A 26 -4.46 6.70 -10.02
CA PHE A 26 -3.60 5.86 -9.19
C PHE A 26 -2.27 5.57 -9.90
N GLY A 27 -1.19 6.21 -9.44
CA GLY A 27 0.16 6.07 -9.97
C GLY A 27 1.19 5.62 -8.93
N GLU A 28 2.47 5.79 -9.25
CA GLU A 28 3.61 5.33 -8.45
C GLU A 28 3.62 5.95 -7.04
N ALA A 29 3.42 7.26 -6.93
CA ALA A 29 3.42 7.94 -5.64
C ALA A 29 2.30 7.42 -4.71
N GLN A 30 1.11 7.16 -5.25
CA GLN A 30 -0.02 6.60 -4.50
C GLN A 30 0.24 5.15 -4.10
N PHE A 31 0.96 4.38 -4.93
CA PHE A 31 1.38 3.03 -4.61
C PHE A 31 2.41 3.01 -3.47
N CYS A 32 3.45 3.84 -3.53
CA CYS A 32 4.43 3.98 -2.45
C CYS A 32 3.76 4.39 -1.13
N ALA A 33 2.88 5.39 -1.17
CA ALA A 33 2.11 5.79 0.01
C ALA A 33 1.22 4.65 0.55
N ALA A 34 0.61 3.84 -0.32
CA ALA A 34 -0.18 2.69 0.09
C ALA A 34 0.66 1.62 0.80
N LEU A 35 1.94 1.45 0.42
CA LEU A 35 2.86 0.53 1.08
C LEU A 35 3.33 1.06 2.44
N GLU A 36 3.55 2.37 2.58
CA GLU A 36 3.93 2.99 3.86
C GLU A 36 2.82 2.90 4.91
N VAL A 37 1.56 2.97 4.49
CA VAL A 37 0.39 2.83 5.37
C VAL A 37 0.25 1.39 5.90
N LEU A 38 0.83 0.40 5.23
CA LEU A 38 0.65 -1.02 5.50
C LEU A 38 1.62 -1.46 6.62
N PRO A 39 1.17 -1.64 7.87
CA PRO A 39 2.06 -1.67 9.03
C PRO A 39 2.85 -2.97 9.22
N ALA A 40 2.48 -4.10 8.60
CA ALA A 40 3.14 -5.38 8.89
C ALA A 40 4.47 -5.61 8.16
N ALA A 41 4.80 -4.81 7.14
CA ALA A 41 6.04 -4.99 6.38
C ALA A 41 7.27 -4.31 7.01
N THR A 42 7.10 -3.46 8.02
CA THR A 42 8.19 -2.62 8.53
C THR A 42 8.41 -2.76 10.04
N GLY A 43 9.30 -3.69 10.37
CA GLY A 43 10.26 -3.54 11.47
C GLY A 43 11.48 -2.70 11.08
N VAL A 44 11.42 -1.94 9.99
CA VAL A 44 12.49 -1.03 9.55
C VAL A 44 11.87 0.34 9.35
N SER A 45 11.89 1.13 10.42
CA SER A 45 11.77 2.59 10.37
C SER A 45 13.09 3.14 9.82
N GLU A 46 13.33 2.98 8.52
CA GLU A 46 14.19 3.91 7.80
C GLU A 46 13.28 4.72 6.90
N LYS A 47 12.94 5.91 7.38
CA LYS A 47 12.36 6.96 6.54
C LYS A 47 13.30 7.11 5.35
N PHE A 48 12.78 6.88 4.15
CA PHE A 48 13.52 7.18 2.94
C PHE A 48 13.71 8.71 2.90
N ASP A 49 14.89 9.17 3.28
CA ASP A 49 15.28 10.58 3.32
C ASP A 49 15.91 10.92 1.95
N PRO A 50 15.24 11.71 1.09
CA PRO A 50 15.72 11.98 -0.26
C PRO A 50 16.97 12.88 -0.31
N ASP A 51 17.46 13.34 0.85
CA ASP A 51 18.67 14.19 0.98
C ASP A 51 19.97 13.38 1.13
N GLN A 52 19.89 12.05 1.24
CA GLN A 52 21.05 11.16 1.38
C GLN A 52 21.25 10.30 0.13
N ALA A 53 21.43 10.96 -1.01
CA ALA A 53 21.98 10.37 -2.22
C ALA A 53 23.43 10.86 -2.36
N ASP A 54 24.37 10.07 -1.83
CA ASP A 54 25.79 10.13 -2.21
C ASP A 54 25.98 9.63 -3.66
#